data_AF-A0A7X7IP63-F1
#
_entry.id   AF-A0A7X7IP63-F1
#
_cell.length_a   1.000
_cell.length_b   1.000
_cell.length_c   1.000
_cell.angle_alpha   90.00
_cell.angle_beta   90.00
_cell.angle_gamma   90.00
#
_symmetry.space_group_name_H-M   'P 1'
#
loop_
_entity.id
_entity.type
_entity.pdbx_description
1 polymer ?
#
loop_
_entity_poly.entity_id
_entity_poly.type
_entity_poly.pdbx_seq_one_letter_code
_entity_poly.pdbx_strand_id
1 'polypeptide(L)'
;MDAKGKAIISHIFIIGWIIAIVLNSSKKEEYASYYLRQNLGLIIFGFALRILHVIPLLGPVLSVIGGILLFVGWLMSLIWSIQGEMKPVPWLGEQFQSWFRGI
;
A
#
# COMPACT_ATOMS: atom_id res chain seq x y z
N MET A 1 9.18 15.86 10.43
CA MET A 1 8.02 15.47 9.60
C MET A 1 7.01 14.79 10.50
N ASP A 2 5.75 15.17 10.40
CA ASP A 2 4.64 14.61 11.18
C ASP A 2 4.15 13.27 10.59
N ALA A 3 3.25 12.60 11.32
CA ALA A 3 2.68 11.32 10.89
C ALA A 3 2.01 11.40 9.50
N LYS A 4 1.33 12.52 9.22
CA LYS A 4 0.63 12.73 7.95
C LYS A 4 1.60 12.84 6.77
N GLY A 5 2.68 13.61 6.92
CA GLY A 5 3.72 13.69 5.91
C GLY A 5 4.37 12.34 5.63
N LYS A 6 4.68 11.55 6.67
CA LYS A 6 5.21 10.18 6.52
C LYS A 6 4.23 9.27 5.76
N ALA A 7 2.93 9.34 6.10
CA ALA A 7 1.89 8.54 5.45
C ALA A 7 1.78 8.87 3.95
N ILE A 8 1.74 10.15 3.58
CA ILE A 8 1.68 10.57 2.17
C ILE A 8 2.93 10.13 1.41
N ILE A 9 4.13 10.33 1.96
CA ILE A 9 5.39 9.92 1.33
C ILE A 9 5.46 8.42 1.09
N SER A 10 4.83 7.60 1.94
CA SER A 10 4.82 6.15 1.75
C SER A 10 4.11 5.68 0.46
N HIS A 11 3.40 6.57 -0.24
CA HIS A 11 2.75 6.30 -1.52
C HIS A 11 3.65 6.55 -2.74
N ILE A 12 4.86 7.11 -2.57
CA ILE A 12 5.83 7.33 -3.67
C ILE A 12 6.58 6.02 -3.97
N PHE A 13 5.81 4.98 -4.32
CA PHE A 13 6.28 3.63 -4.61
C PHE A 13 7.23 3.10 -3.51
N ILE A 14 8.15 2.19 -3.89
CA ILE A 14 9.05 1.50 -2.95
C ILE A 14 10.01 2.48 -2.27
N ILE A 15 10.50 3.50 -2.99
CA ILE A 15 11.48 4.46 -2.45
C ILE A 15 10.81 5.31 -1.35
N GLY A 16 9.64 5.88 -1.64
CA GLY A 16 8.87 6.63 -0.65
C GLY A 16 8.47 5.79 0.55
N TRP A 17 8.08 4.54 0.32
CA TRP A 17 7.76 3.60 1.38
C TRP A 17 8.97 3.33 2.31
N ILE A 18 10.16 3.08 1.76
CA ILE A 18 11.41 2.89 2.52
C ILE A 18 11.75 4.15 3.33
N ILE A 19 11.63 5.34 2.74
CA ILE A 19 11.87 6.60 3.45
C ILE A 19 10.89 6.75 4.62
N ALA A 20 9.60 6.51 4.39
CA ALA A 20 8.57 6.64 5.40
C ALA A 20 8.74 5.66 6.57
N ILE A 21 9.14 4.40 6.32
CA ILE A 21 9.38 3.43 7.39
C ILE A 21 10.60 3.80 8.23
N VAL A 22 11.67 4.31 7.62
CA VAL A 22 12.85 4.81 8.34
C VAL A 22 12.50 6.05 9.18
N LEU A 23 11.72 6.98 8.64
CA LEU A 23 11.27 8.16 9.38
C LEU A 23 10.31 7.80 10.52
N ASN A 24 9.53 6.73 10.39
CA ASN A 24 8.60 6.28 11.41
C ASN A 24 9.24 5.35 12.45
N SER A 25 10.40 4.76 12.18
CA SER A 25 11.06 3.83 13.14
C SER A 25 11.65 4.55 14.35
N SER A 26 12.09 5.80 14.20
CA SER A 26 12.64 6.63 15.30
C SER A 26 11.58 7.08 16.29
N LYS A 27 10.39 7.44 15.78
CA LYS A 27 9.20 7.75 16.56
C LYS A 27 8.00 7.17 15.82
N LYS A 28 7.55 6.00 16.28
CA LYS A 28 6.40 5.30 15.71
C LYS A 28 5.13 6.09 15.96
N GLU A 29 4.45 6.44 14.87
CA GLU A 29 3.15 7.09 14.89
C GLU A 29 2.14 6.19 14.19
N GLU A 30 1.01 5.92 14.84
CA GLU A 30 0.04 4.93 14.36
C GLU A 30 -0.53 5.28 12.99
N TYR A 31 -0.80 6.56 12.72
CA TYR A 31 -1.28 7.00 11.41
C TYR A 31 -0.29 6.70 10.28
N ALA A 32 1.01 6.89 10.53
CA ALA A 32 2.05 6.57 9.55
C ALA A 32 2.22 5.05 9.40
N SER A 33 2.22 4.30 10.52
CA SER A 33 2.25 2.83 10.50
C SER A 33 1.06 2.24 9.74
N TYR A 34 -0.14 2.80 9.92
CA TYR A 34 -1.35 2.38 9.22
C TYR A 34 -1.16 2.40 7.69
N TYR A 35 -0.70 3.52 7.14
CA TYR A 35 -0.48 3.68 5.70
C TYR A 35 0.76 2.94 5.19
N LEU A 36 1.80 2.76 6.03
CA LEU A 36 2.91 1.88 5.73
C LEU A 36 2.46 0.43 5.52
N ARG A 37 1.53 -0.07 6.35
CA ARG A 37 0.94 -1.41 6.21
C ARG A 37 0.06 -1.52 4.96
N GLN A 38 -0.80 -0.53 4.70
CA GLN A 38 -1.61 -0.50 3.47
C GLN A 38 -0.74 -0.54 2.20
N ASN A 39 0.26 0.35 2.13
CA ASN A 39 1.11 0.47 0.95
C ASN A 39 2.03 -0.73 0.77
N LEU A 40 2.50 -1.36 1.85
CA LEU A 40 3.25 -2.61 1.73
C LEU A 40 2.41 -3.72 1.09
N GLY A 41 1.14 -3.86 1.50
CA GLY A 41 0.22 -4.80 0.89
C GLY A 41 0.03 -4.54 -0.61
N LEU A 42 -0.24 -3.30 -1.00
CA LEU A 42 -0.38 -2.91 -2.40
C LEU A 42 0.90 -3.18 -3.22
N ILE A 43 2.08 -2.89 -2.66
CA ILE A 43 3.38 -3.16 -3.31
C ILE A 43 3.56 -4.67 -3.54
N ILE A 44 3.32 -5.50 -2.52
CA ILE A 44 3.47 -6.96 -2.60
C ILE A 44 2.50 -7.55 -3.63
N PHE A 45 1.24 -7.11 -3.62
CA PHE A 45 0.26 -7.56 -4.62
C PHE A 45 0.63 -7.09 -6.03
N GLY A 46 1.18 -5.89 -6.18
CA GLY A 46 1.71 -5.39 -7.45
C GLY A 46 2.81 -6.30 -8.02
N PHE A 47 3.70 -6.81 -7.16
CA PHE A 47 4.68 -7.82 -7.56
C PHE A 47 4.04 -9.17 -7.88
N ALA A 48 3.05 -9.63 -7.09
CA ALA A 48 2.36 -10.89 -7.33
C ALA A 48 1.64 -10.93 -8.70
N LEU A 49 1.06 -9.81 -9.15
CA LEU A 49 0.42 -9.73 -10.47
C LEU A 49 1.38 -9.96 -11.64
N ARG A 50 2.69 -9.70 -11.47
CA ARG A 50 3.68 -9.99 -12.51
C ARG A 50 3.91 -11.49 -12.68
N ILE A 51 3.73 -12.27 -11.61
CA ILE A 51 3.88 -13.74 -11.64
C ILE A 51 2.76 -14.38 -12.45
N LEU A 52 1.57 -13.76 -12.51
CA LEU A 52 0.44 -14.29 -13.27
C LEU A 52 0.70 -14.41 -14.77
N HIS A 53 1.69 -13.69 -15.33
CA HIS A 53 2.06 -13.77 -16.74
C HIS A 53 2.60 -15.14 -17.16
N VAL A 54 2.93 -16.02 -16.21
CA VAL A 54 3.35 -17.40 -16.49
C VAL A 54 2.20 -18.24 -17.07
N ILE A 55 0.94 -17.87 -16.82
CA ILE A 55 -0.23 -18.61 -17.34
C ILE A 55 -0.61 -18.06 -18.72
N PRO A 56 -0.48 -18.84 -19.80
CA PRO A 56 -0.87 -18.40 -21.14
C PRO A 56 -2.36 -18.02 -21.19
N LEU A 57 -2.69 -16.96 -21.94
CA LEU A 57 -4.04 -16.44 -22.19
C LEU A 57 -4.76 -15.83 -20.96
N LEU A 58 -4.81 -16.52 -19.81
CA LEU A 58 -5.48 -16.04 -18.60
C LEU A 58 -4.64 -15.03 -17.80
N GLY A 59 -3.32 -15.23 -17.76
CA GLY A 59 -2.40 -14.39 -17.01
C GLY A 59 -2.47 -12.90 -17.37
N PRO A 60 -2.38 -12.54 -18.67
CA PRO A 60 -2.47 -11.14 -19.10
C PRO A 60 -3.81 -10.48 -18.72
N VAL A 61 -4.93 -11.17 -18.87
CA VAL A 61 -6.27 -10.65 -18.55
C VAL A 61 -6.39 -10.34 -17.05
N LEU A 62 -6.01 -11.31 -16.19
CA LEU A 62 -6.03 -11.12 -14.74
C LEU A 62 -5.05 -10.03 -14.29
N SER A 63 -3.90 -9.91 -14.94
CA SER A 63 -2.91 -8.87 -14.65
C SER A 63 -3.44 -7.47 -14.95
N VAL A 64 -4.17 -7.28 -16.06
CA VAL A 64 -4.79 -5.99 -16.41
C VAL A 64 -5.87 -5.62 -15.40
N ILE A 65 -6.80 -6.55 -15.10
CA ILE A 65 -7.88 -6.31 -14.13
C ILE A 65 -7.29 -6.02 -12.76
N GLY A 66 -6.38 -6.87 -12.29
CA GLY A 66 -5.71 -6.69 -10.99
C GLY A 66 -4.93 -5.38 -10.93
N GLY A 67 -4.28 -4.96 -12.02
CA GLY A 67 -3.54 -3.71 -12.10
C GLY A 67 -4.44 -2.49 -11.92
N ILE A 68 -5.62 -2.49 -12.55
CA ILE A 68 -6.63 -1.44 -12.37
C ILE A 68 -7.12 -1.41 -10.91
N LEU A 69 -7.46 -2.57 -10.34
CA LEU A 69 -7.93 -2.66 -8.95
C LEU A 69 -6.87 -2.17 -7.96
N LEU A 70 -5.60 -2.52 -8.17
CA LEU A 70 -4.50 -2.04 -7.35
C LEU A 70 -4.29 -0.54 -7.48
N PHE A 71 -4.36 0.01 -8.69
CA PHE A 71 -4.22 1.44 -8.91
C PHE A 71 -5.35 2.23 -8.21
N VAL A 72 -6.59 1.74 -8.32
CA VAL A 72 -7.75 2.32 -7.61
C VAL A 72 -7.56 2.21 -6.09
N GLY A 73 -7.12 1.07 -5.57
CA GLY A 73 -6.78 0.87 -4.15
C GLY A 73 -5.71 1.84 -3.66
N TRP A 74 -4.61 1.98 -4.41
CA TRP A 74 -3.55 2.95 -4.12
C TRP A 74 -4.05 4.39 -4.12
N LEU A 75 -4.90 4.76 -5.08
CA LEU A 75 -5.45 6.11 -5.17
C LEU A 75 -6.37 6.43 -3.97
N MET A 76 -7.23 5.48 -3.57
CA MET A 76 -8.08 5.64 -2.38
C MET A 76 -7.24 5.78 -1.10
N SER A 77 -6.23 4.92 -0.92
CA SER A 77 -5.28 5.01 0.19
C SER A 77 -4.61 6.39 0.23
N LEU A 78 -4.15 6.90 -0.91
CA LEU A 78 -3.54 8.22 -0.98
C LEU A 78 -4.52 9.32 -0.59
N ILE A 79 -5.76 9.30 -1.13
CA ILE A 79 -6.79 10.29 -0.83
C ILE A 79 -7.10 10.32 0.66
N TRP A 80 -7.36 9.16 1.29
CA TRP A 80 -7.64 9.10 2.73
C TRP A 80 -6.44 9.55 3.56
N SER A 81 -5.22 9.26 3.12
CA SER A 81 -4.00 9.72 3.80
C SER A 81 -3.84 11.24 3.79
N ILE A 82 -4.31 11.89 2.72
CA ILE A 82 -4.35 13.35 2.58
C ILE A 82 -5.49 13.93 3.43
N GLN A 83 -6.62 13.22 3.56
CA GLN A 83 -7.77 13.65 4.35
C GLN A 83 -7.56 13.51 5.87
N GLY A 84 -6.57 12.72 6.32
CA GLY A 84 -6.37 12.49 7.75
C GLY A 84 -7.17 11.32 8.30
N GLU A 85 -7.74 10.48 7.44
CA GLU A 85 -8.60 9.36 7.83
C GLU A 85 -7.80 8.06 7.82
N MET A 86 -8.09 7.10 8.71
CA MET A 86 -7.51 5.76 8.65
C MET A 86 -8.55 4.79 8.07
N LYS A 87 -8.53 4.62 6.75
CA LYS A 87 -9.47 3.76 6.03
C LYS A 87 -8.73 2.66 5.25
N PRO A 88 -9.23 1.42 5.30
CA PRO A 88 -8.59 0.31 4.61
C PRO A 88 -8.93 0.36 3.13
N VAL A 89 -7.99 0.00 2.26
CA VAL A 89 -8.35 -0.25 0.86
C VAL A 89 -9.39 -1.38 0.78
N PRO A 90 -10.37 -1.32 -0.14
CA PRO A 90 -11.39 -2.34 -0.26
C PRO A 90 -10.80 -3.75 -0.44
N TRP A 91 -11.57 -4.74 0.01
CA TRP A 91 -11.30 -6.19 -0.08
C TRP A 91 -10.13 -6.73 0.74
N LEU A 92 -9.00 -6.01 0.82
CA LEU A 92 -7.75 -6.52 1.39
C LEU A 92 -7.11 -5.60 2.44
N GLY A 93 -7.58 -4.36 2.59
CA GLY A 93 -6.94 -3.40 3.49
C GLY A 93 -6.95 -3.83 4.95
N GLU A 94 -8.04 -4.44 5.44
CA GLU A 94 -8.10 -5.00 6.80
C GLU A 94 -7.07 -6.13 6.99
N GLN A 95 -6.92 -6.97 5.97
CA GLN A 95 -5.94 -8.05 5.96
C GLN A 95 -4.51 -7.49 5.96
N PHE A 96 -4.23 -6.40 5.24
CA PHE A 96 -2.92 -5.73 5.30
C PHE A 96 -2.60 -5.23 6.70
N GLN A 97 -3.58 -4.64 7.40
CA GLN A 97 -3.40 -4.26 8.80
C GLN A 97 -3.06 -5.48 9.66
N SER A 98 -3.69 -6.63 9.41
CA SER A 98 -3.44 -7.86 10.16
C SER A 98 -2.11 -8.55 9.84
N TRP A 99 -1.72 -8.63 8.58
CA TRP A 99 -0.50 -9.31 8.15
C TRP A 99 0.75 -8.53 8.51
N PHE A 100 0.66 -7.19 8.51
CA PHE A 100 1.81 -6.32 8.71
C PHE A 100 1.83 -5.61 10.07
N ARG A 101 1.11 -6.11 11.09
CA ARG A 101 1.02 -5.51 12.44
C ARG A 101 2.36 -5.17 13.10
N GLY A 102 3.45 -5.83 12.72
CA GLY A 102 4.80 -5.58 13.24
C GLY A 102 5.46 -4.28 12.76
N ILE A 103 4.91 -3.66 11.70
CA ILE A 103 5.35 -2.38 11.14
C ILE A 103 4.67 -1.23 11.88
#